data_AF-A0A6N3X600-F1
#
_entry.id   AF-A0A6N3X600-F1
#
_cell.length_a   1.000
_cell.length_b   1.000
_cell.length_c   1.000
_cell.angle_alpha   90.00
_cell.angle_beta   90.00
_cell.angle_gamma   90.00
#
_symmetry.space_group_name_H-M   'P 1'
#
loop_
_entity.id
_entity.type
_entity.pdbx_description
1 polymer ?
#
loop_
_entity_poly.entity_id
_entity_poly.type
_entity_poly.pdbx_seq_one_letter_code
_entity_poly.pdbx_strand_id
1 'polypeptide(L)'
;RLIDRFVGTLAPVFRASRLDVDLHYNPPGIRGEPRYLEGVARFTKLHGSIDWVDCNQKIHRIGLPFGAQDTNPYLAVPGLENADAMQLMIYPNAAKDRETTEYPYVELFRDFAAAICRPNSTVFCYGYSFGDEHINRVIEDMLTIPSAHLVIISRGDRLGRIMGTYEKLGRHAQITLLIGNHFGNLETLVKDYLPKPAIDRTTFRMAELLKNRWHTSQHEDDRPNASQADEKVAGV
;
A
#
# COMPACT_ATOMS: atom_id res chain seq x y z
N ARG A 1 -11.07 -2.66 -0.82
CA ARG A 1 -10.30 -3.22 -1.95
C ARG A 1 -9.17 -2.26 -2.27
N LEU A 2 -7.94 -2.76 -2.32
CA LEU A 2 -6.79 -2.00 -2.76
C LEU A 2 -6.74 -2.02 -4.30
N ILE A 3 -6.49 -0.88 -4.92
CA ILE A 3 -6.38 -0.71 -6.37
C ILE A 3 -4.99 -0.15 -6.66
N ASP A 4 -4.19 -0.87 -7.44
CA ASP A 4 -2.78 -0.60 -7.60
C ASP A 4 -2.31 -0.66 -9.06
N ARG A 5 -3.07 -0.10 -10.02
CA ARG A 5 -2.74 0.02 -11.47
C ARG A 5 -2.26 -1.25 -12.22
N PHE A 6 -2.14 -2.39 -11.56
CA PHE A 6 -1.81 -3.67 -12.16
C PHE A 6 -3.09 -4.45 -12.46
N VAL A 7 -3.17 -4.99 -13.67
CA VAL A 7 -4.32 -5.77 -14.15
C VAL A 7 -3.87 -7.20 -14.46
N GLY A 8 -4.63 -8.18 -13.97
CA GLY A 8 -4.34 -9.60 -14.10
C GLY A 8 -3.96 -10.24 -12.77
N THR A 9 -3.92 -11.57 -12.76
CA THR A 9 -3.71 -12.37 -11.54
C THR A 9 -2.36 -13.07 -11.53
N LEU A 10 -1.97 -13.72 -12.64
CA LEU A 10 -0.75 -14.52 -12.72
C LEU A 10 0.50 -13.69 -13.05
N ALA A 11 0.42 -12.83 -14.07
CA ALA A 11 1.47 -11.89 -14.45
C ALA A 11 0.84 -10.49 -14.61
N PRO A 12 0.52 -9.80 -13.50
CA PRO A 12 -0.17 -8.52 -13.55
C PRO A 12 0.63 -7.49 -14.36
N VAL A 13 -0.04 -6.77 -15.25
CA VAL A 13 0.57 -5.76 -16.13
C VAL A 13 0.15 -4.37 -15.69
N PHE A 14 1.11 -3.46 -15.59
CA PHE A 14 0.86 -2.05 -15.30
C PHE A 14 0.04 -1.40 -16.40
N ARG A 15 -0.98 -0.64 -16.01
CA ARG A 15 -1.79 0.18 -16.92
C ARG A 15 -1.67 1.65 -16.51
N ALA A 16 -1.06 2.43 -17.40
CA ALA A 16 -0.98 3.88 -17.28
C ALA A 16 -2.31 4.58 -17.62
N SER A 17 -3.15 3.96 -18.46
CA SER A 17 -4.47 4.50 -18.78
C SER A 17 -5.28 4.73 -17.50
N ARG A 18 -5.69 5.98 -17.26
CA ARG A 18 -6.72 6.29 -16.26
C ARG A 18 -8.03 5.67 -16.71
N LEU A 19 -8.26 4.43 -16.29
CA LEU A 19 -9.62 4.04 -16.01
C LEU A 19 -9.95 4.74 -14.70
N ASP A 20 -10.51 5.96 -14.79
CA ASP A 20 -11.15 6.67 -13.67
C ASP A 20 -12.41 5.90 -13.26
N VAL A 21 -12.23 4.63 -12.92
CA VAL A 21 -13.20 3.83 -12.20
C VAL A 21 -13.02 4.24 -10.75
N ASP A 22 -13.48 5.45 -10.44
CA ASP A 22 -13.93 5.69 -9.09
C ASP A 22 -15.11 4.73 -8.87
N LEU A 23 -14.89 3.74 -7.99
CA LEU A 23 -15.98 2.87 -7.58
C LEU A 23 -16.96 3.74 -6.81
N HIS A 24 -18.02 4.11 -7.50
CA HIS A 24 -19.15 4.78 -6.90
C HIS A 24 -20.27 3.78 -6.67
N TYR A 25 -20.93 3.90 -5.52
CA TYR A 25 -22.17 3.21 -5.25
C TYR A 25 -23.33 4.08 -5.77
N ASN A 26 -24.04 3.55 -6.77
CA ASN A 26 -25.30 4.13 -7.26
C ASN A 26 -26.46 3.28 -6.73
N PRO A 27 -27.09 3.66 -5.61
CA PRO A 27 -28.26 2.94 -5.11
C PRO A 27 -29.40 3.04 -6.14
N PRO A 28 -30.13 1.94 -6.41
CA PRO A 28 -31.26 1.97 -7.35
C PRO A 28 -32.36 2.92 -6.85
N GLY A 29 -32.77 3.86 -7.71
CA GLY A 29 -33.97 4.69 -7.49
C GLY A 29 -33.78 6.10 -6.93
N ILE A 30 -32.55 6.59 -6.73
CA ILE A 30 -32.30 7.95 -6.24
C ILE A 30 -31.54 8.77 -7.30
N ARG A 31 -32.12 9.92 -7.70
CA ARG A 31 -31.39 11.00 -8.39
C ARG A 31 -30.55 11.74 -7.35
N GLY A 32 -29.25 11.51 -7.34
CA GLY A 32 -28.29 12.18 -6.46
C GLY A 32 -26.87 12.01 -6.96
N GLU A 33 -25.92 12.74 -6.37
CA GLU A 33 -24.50 12.61 -6.71
C GLU A 33 -23.98 11.21 -6.31
N PRO A 34 -23.16 10.56 -7.17
CA PRO A 34 -22.57 9.26 -6.88
C PRO A 34 -21.77 9.30 -5.57
N ARG A 35 -21.94 8.31 -4.70
CA ARG A 35 -21.15 8.20 -3.45
C ARG A 35 -19.96 7.29 -3.67
N TYR A 36 -18.77 7.68 -3.19
CA TYR A 36 -17.61 6.79 -3.22
C TYR A 36 -17.89 5.51 -2.42
N LEU A 37 -17.45 4.37 -2.95
CA LEU A 37 -17.55 3.09 -2.28
C LEU A 37 -16.62 3.04 -1.07
N GLU A 38 -17.18 2.69 0.08
CA GLU A 38 -16.40 2.56 1.31
C GLU A 38 -15.34 1.44 1.22
N GLY A 39 -14.20 1.69 1.85
CA GLY A 39 -13.11 0.71 1.94
C GLY A 39 -12.33 0.51 0.64
N VAL A 40 -12.46 1.39 -0.35
CA VAL A 40 -11.59 1.43 -1.54
C VAL A 40 -10.39 2.34 -1.25
N ALA A 41 -9.18 1.83 -1.51
CA ALA A 41 -7.94 2.61 -1.40
C ALA A 41 -7.17 2.49 -2.71
N ARG A 42 -6.81 3.64 -3.30
CA ARG A 42 -5.85 3.70 -4.41
C ARG A 42 -4.44 3.66 -3.82
N PHE A 43 -3.62 2.74 -4.29
CA PHE A 43 -2.26 2.54 -3.82
C PHE A 43 -1.28 2.77 -4.97
N THR A 44 -0.31 3.66 -4.75
CA THR A 44 0.65 4.08 -5.77
C THR A 44 2.06 4.02 -5.22
N LYS A 45 2.97 3.37 -5.94
CA LYS A 45 4.40 3.32 -5.63
C LYS A 45 5.15 4.33 -6.53
N LEU A 46 5.30 5.59 -6.08
CA LEU A 46 5.79 6.71 -6.93
C LEU A 46 7.19 6.49 -7.53
N HIS A 47 8.06 5.77 -6.82
CA HIS A 47 9.42 5.42 -7.30
C HIS A 47 9.53 3.97 -7.77
N GLY A 48 8.40 3.35 -8.11
CA GLY A 48 8.37 1.96 -8.53
C GLY A 48 8.60 0.99 -7.38
N SER A 49 9.11 -0.20 -7.69
CA SER A 49 9.23 -1.25 -6.70
C SER A 49 10.19 -2.36 -7.10
N ILE A 50 10.69 -3.07 -6.09
CA ILE A 50 11.51 -4.27 -6.24
C ILE A 50 10.76 -5.45 -6.88
N ASP A 51 9.43 -5.39 -6.90
CA ASP A 51 8.58 -6.41 -7.52
C ASP A 51 8.10 -5.99 -8.92
N TRP A 52 8.63 -4.92 -9.51
CA TRP A 52 8.26 -4.45 -10.85
C TRP A 52 9.40 -4.69 -11.84
N VAL A 53 9.08 -5.23 -13.01
CA VAL A 53 10.05 -5.57 -14.06
C VAL A 53 9.54 -5.08 -15.41
N ASP A 54 10.39 -4.43 -16.20
CA ASP A 54 10.09 -4.12 -17.61
C ASP A 54 10.45 -5.30 -18.51
N CYS A 55 9.45 -5.87 -19.17
CA CYS A 55 9.62 -6.90 -20.20
C CYS A 55 9.03 -6.40 -21.51
N ASN A 56 9.89 -6.05 -22.47
CA ASN A 56 9.49 -5.61 -23.81
C ASN A 56 8.50 -4.42 -23.78
N GLN A 57 8.82 -3.36 -23.04
CA GLN A 57 7.99 -2.14 -22.88
C GLN A 57 6.66 -2.39 -22.14
N LYS A 58 6.56 -3.50 -21.41
CA LYS A 58 5.43 -3.83 -20.55
C LYS A 58 5.96 -4.06 -19.15
N ILE A 59 5.38 -3.32 -18.21
CA ILE A 59 5.79 -3.44 -16.82
C ILE A 59 4.93 -4.51 -16.16
N HIS A 60 5.59 -5.54 -15.66
CA HIS A 60 4.97 -6.65 -14.96
C HIS A 60 5.28 -6.58 -13.47
N ARG A 61 4.34 -7.05 -12.64
CA ARG A 61 4.60 -7.28 -11.22
C ARG A 61 4.90 -8.76 -10.96
N ILE A 62 6.03 -9.04 -10.33
CA ILE A 62 6.42 -10.39 -9.91
C ILE A 62 5.88 -10.72 -8.51
N GLY A 63 5.60 -12.00 -8.26
CA GLY A 63 5.11 -12.49 -6.97
C GLY A 63 6.23 -12.67 -5.95
N LEU A 64 7.01 -11.63 -5.67
CA LEU A 64 8.13 -11.68 -4.73
C LEU A 64 7.62 -11.83 -3.28
N PRO A 65 7.91 -12.94 -2.58
CA PRO A 65 7.44 -13.13 -1.21
C PRO A 65 8.24 -12.29 -0.22
N PHE A 66 7.60 -11.96 0.90
CA PHE A 66 8.25 -11.25 1.99
C PHE A 66 9.44 -12.06 2.54
N GLY A 67 10.59 -11.41 2.66
CA GLY A 67 11.82 -12.05 3.15
C GLY A 67 12.62 -12.84 2.12
N ALA A 68 12.23 -12.80 0.84
CA ALA A 68 13.03 -13.37 -0.25
C ALA A 68 14.46 -12.79 -0.24
N GLN A 69 15.45 -13.68 -0.25
CA GLN A 69 16.87 -13.31 -0.27
C GLN A 69 17.39 -13.03 -1.68
N ASP A 70 16.70 -13.57 -2.69
CA ASP A 70 17.05 -13.42 -4.10
C ASP A 70 15.77 -13.23 -4.94
N THR A 71 15.84 -12.34 -5.93
CA THR A 71 14.78 -12.07 -6.90
C THR A 71 14.82 -13.01 -8.11
N ASN A 72 15.99 -13.57 -8.45
CA ASN A 72 16.19 -14.38 -9.66
C ASN A 72 15.17 -15.53 -9.83
N PRO A 73 14.81 -16.30 -8.79
CA PRO A 73 13.82 -17.38 -8.94
C PRO A 73 12.44 -16.90 -9.38
N TYR A 74 12.12 -15.63 -9.11
CA TYR A 74 10.83 -15.01 -9.39
C TYR A 74 10.79 -14.27 -10.74
N LEU A 75 11.95 -14.16 -11.41
CA LEU A 75 12.05 -13.65 -12.79
C LEU A 75 11.80 -14.77 -13.82
N ALA A 76 12.00 -16.04 -13.44
CA ALA A 76 11.83 -17.21 -14.31
C ALA A 76 10.36 -17.66 -14.50
N VAL A 77 9.41 -16.72 -14.56
CA VAL A 77 7.97 -16.99 -14.70
C VAL A 77 7.53 -16.85 -16.16
N PRO A 78 6.60 -17.71 -16.67
CA PRO A 78 6.05 -17.56 -18.01
C PRO A 78 5.50 -16.16 -18.26
N GLY A 79 5.93 -15.51 -19.35
CA GLY A 79 5.59 -14.12 -19.67
C GLY A 79 6.62 -13.07 -19.26
N LEU A 80 7.69 -13.46 -18.57
CA LEU A 80 8.86 -12.63 -18.24
C LEU A 80 10.13 -13.10 -18.97
N GLU A 81 9.98 -13.65 -20.18
CA GLU A 81 11.09 -14.21 -20.94
C GLU A 81 12.17 -13.13 -21.17
N ASN A 82 13.40 -13.42 -20.75
CA ASN A 82 14.58 -12.51 -20.74
C ASN A 82 14.54 -11.37 -19.70
N ALA A 83 13.71 -11.49 -18.65
CA ALA A 83 13.74 -10.60 -17.50
C ALA A 83 15.04 -10.76 -16.69
N ASP A 84 15.81 -9.69 -16.52
CA ASP A 84 17.00 -9.64 -15.67
C ASP A 84 16.88 -8.53 -14.61
N ALA A 85 17.73 -8.57 -13.58
CA ALA A 85 17.82 -7.56 -12.52
C ALA A 85 18.00 -6.13 -13.06
N MET A 86 18.61 -5.97 -14.23
CA MET A 86 18.77 -4.66 -14.90
C MET A 86 17.46 -4.05 -15.40
N GLN A 87 16.37 -4.82 -15.45
CA GLN A 87 15.04 -4.37 -15.84
C GLN A 87 14.12 -4.11 -14.64
N LEU A 88 14.64 -4.20 -13.41
CA LEU A 88 13.89 -3.85 -12.21
C LEU A 88 13.53 -2.37 -12.22
N MET A 89 12.23 -2.08 -12.07
CA MET A 89 11.69 -0.73 -12.07
C MET A 89 11.76 -0.11 -10.67
N ILE A 90 12.97 -0.04 -10.13
CA ILE A 90 13.32 0.72 -8.92
C ILE A 90 14.76 1.22 -9.02
N TYR A 91 14.91 2.51 -9.29
CA TYR A 91 16.23 3.11 -9.51
C TYR A 91 16.85 3.65 -8.21
N PRO A 92 18.18 3.57 -8.06
CA PRO A 92 18.88 4.18 -6.93
C PRO A 92 18.71 5.71 -6.95
N ASN A 93 18.85 6.34 -5.78
CA ASN A 93 18.60 7.78 -5.59
C ASN A 93 19.30 8.68 -6.63
N ALA A 94 20.52 8.34 -7.06
CA ALA A 94 21.30 9.16 -7.99
C ALA A 94 20.71 9.27 -9.41
N ALA A 95 19.86 8.32 -9.83
CA ALA A 95 19.25 8.31 -11.16
C ALA A 95 17.81 8.87 -11.15
N LYS A 96 17.24 9.17 -9.98
CA LYS A 96 15.82 9.54 -9.84
C LYS A 96 15.42 10.80 -10.60
N ASP A 97 16.31 11.78 -10.74
CA ASP A 97 15.98 13.05 -11.39
C ASP A 97 15.72 12.89 -12.88
N ARG A 98 16.45 11.98 -13.55
CA ARG A 98 16.28 11.68 -14.98
C ARG A 98 15.14 10.69 -15.20
N GLU A 99 15.10 9.63 -14.39
CA GLU A 99 14.16 8.51 -14.57
C GLU A 99 12.71 8.88 -14.24
N THR A 100 12.46 9.79 -13.29
CA THR A 100 11.08 10.23 -12.99
C THR A 100 10.41 11.02 -14.12
N THR A 101 11.17 11.43 -15.14
CA THR A 101 10.64 12.08 -16.34
C THR A 101 10.19 11.08 -17.41
N GLU A 102 10.51 9.79 -17.23
CA GLU A 102 10.21 8.74 -18.18
C GLU A 102 8.99 7.90 -17.75
N TYR A 103 8.48 7.12 -18.70
CA TYR A 103 7.43 6.15 -18.43
C TYR A 103 7.98 5.03 -17.52
N PRO A 104 7.25 4.59 -16.47
CA PRO A 104 5.88 4.94 -16.09
C PRO A 104 5.77 6.08 -15.08
N TYR A 105 6.89 6.55 -14.52
CA TYR A 105 6.92 7.41 -13.35
C TYR A 105 6.24 8.75 -13.58
N VAL A 106 6.39 9.32 -14.79
CA VAL A 106 5.69 10.55 -15.18
C VAL A 106 4.17 10.45 -15.00
N GLU A 107 3.58 9.30 -15.31
CA GLU A 107 2.14 9.08 -15.13
C GLU A 107 1.78 8.90 -13.65
N LEU A 108 2.63 8.25 -12.85
CA LEU A 108 2.43 8.10 -11.40
C LEU A 108 2.48 9.45 -10.68
N PHE A 109 3.44 10.32 -11.05
CA PHE A 109 3.53 11.68 -10.50
C PHE A 109 2.39 12.58 -10.98
N ARG A 110 1.95 12.45 -12.24
CA ARG A 110 0.76 13.15 -12.73
C ARG A 110 -0.50 12.76 -11.95
N ASP A 111 -0.64 11.48 -11.60
CA ASP A 111 -1.75 11.03 -10.76
C ASP A 111 -1.65 11.53 -9.34
N PHE A 112 -0.46 11.52 -8.76
CA PHE A 112 -0.22 12.06 -7.42
C PHE A 112 -0.63 13.52 -7.34
N ALA A 113 -0.18 14.34 -8.29
CA ALA A 113 -0.57 15.73 -8.40
C ALA A 113 -2.09 15.89 -8.54
N ALA A 114 -2.72 15.13 -9.44
CA ALA A 114 -4.17 15.19 -9.62
C ALA A 114 -4.96 14.75 -8.36
N ALA A 115 -4.43 13.82 -7.57
CA ALA A 115 -5.08 13.33 -6.37
C ALA A 115 -4.99 14.32 -5.21
N ILE A 116 -3.85 15.00 -5.05
CA ILE A 116 -3.64 15.90 -3.90
C ILE A 116 -4.05 17.35 -4.20
N CYS A 117 -3.83 17.85 -5.42
CA CYS A 117 -4.10 19.24 -5.82
C CYS A 117 -5.58 19.45 -6.12
N ARG A 118 -6.43 19.29 -5.11
CA ARG A 118 -7.88 19.54 -5.17
C ARG A 118 -8.37 20.23 -3.90
N PRO A 119 -9.51 20.95 -3.95
CA PRO A 119 -10.11 21.52 -2.75
C PRO A 119 -10.45 20.47 -1.69
N ASN A 120 -10.39 20.86 -0.41
CA ASN A 120 -10.71 19.99 0.74
C ASN A 120 -9.87 18.70 0.76
N SER A 121 -8.61 18.80 0.37
CA SER A 121 -7.65 17.70 0.36
C SER A 121 -6.77 17.76 1.61
N THR A 122 -6.47 16.61 2.20
CA THR A 122 -5.49 16.51 3.29
C THR A 122 -4.46 15.45 2.97
N VAL A 123 -3.19 15.85 3.00
CA VAL A 123 -2.06 14.94 2.80
C VAL A 123 -1.41 14.64 4.14
N PHE A 124 -1.29 13.36 4.47
CA PHE A 124 -0.56 12.88 5.64
C PHE A 124 0.81 12.36 5.20
N CYS A 125 1.86 12.96 5.73
CA CYS A 125 3.23 12.52 5.56
C CYS A 125 3.69 11.84 6.86
N TYR A 126 4.02 10.55 6.80
CA TYR A 126 4.55 9.81 7.94
C TYR A 126 5.95 9.29 7.64
N GLY A 127 6.96 9.76 8.38
CA GLY A 127 8.36 9.35 8.19
C GLY A 127 9.01 9.88 6.89
N TYR A 128 8.36 10.81 6.20
CA TYR A 128 8.92 11.47 5.02
C TYR A 128 9.81 12.66 5.42
N SER A 129 11.07 12.64 4.97
CA SER A 129 12.07 13.64 5.37
C SER A 129 12.11 14.89 4.49
N PHE A 130 11.21 15.03 3.50
CA PHE A 130 11.25 16.10 2.49
C PHE A 130 12.56 16.15 1.69
N GLY A 131 13.18 14.99 1.48
CA GLY A 131 14.42 14.88 0.70
C GLY A 131 14.22 14.71 -0.80
N ASP A 132 12.97 14.61 -1.28
CA ASP A 132 12.64 14.42 -2.69
C ASP A 132 11.98 15.67 -3.25
N GLU A 133 12.71 16.40 -4.10
CA GLU A 133 12.25 17.70 -4.61
C GLU A 133 11.05 17.56 -5.55
N HIS A 134 10.87 16.41 -6.22
CA HIS A 134 9.76 16.22 -7.14
C HIS A 134 8.45 16.04 -6.38
N ILE A 135 8.47 15.28 -5.28
CA ILE A 135 7.32 15.18 -4.37
C ILE A 135 7.07 16.53 -3.67
N ASN A 136 8.12 17.20 -3.20
CA ASN A 136 8.01 18.49 -2.50
C ASN A 136 7.32 19.55 -3.37
N ARG A 137 7.71 19.67 -4.66
CA ARG A 137 7.09 20.62 -5.60
C ARG A 137 5.59 20.40 -5.75
N VAL A 138 5.13 19.15 -5.83
CA VAL A 138 3.70 18.84 -5.95
C VAL A 138 2.95 19.18 -4.65
N ILE A 139 3.57 18.99 -3.49
CA ILE A 139 3.01 19.42 -2.18
C ILE A 139 2.98 20.95 -2.07
N GLU A 140 4.00 21.64 -2.56
CA GLU A 140 4.05 23.11 -2.64
C GLU A 140 2.87 23.63 -3.50
N ASP A 141 2.65 23.03 -4.67
CA ASP A 141 1.53 23.36 -5.56
C ASP A 141 0.18 23.10 -4.88
N MET A 142 0.03 21.96 -4.18
CA MET A 142 -1.18 21.64 -3.43
C MET A 142 -1.52 22.74 -2.41
N LEU A 143 -0.52 23.24 -1.68
CA LEU A 143 -0.70 24.25 -0.63
C LEU A 143 -1.07 25.64 -1.18
N THR A 144 -1.04 25.84 -2.50
CA THR A 144 -1.63 27.04 -3.12
C THR A 144 -3.16 27.06 -3.00
N ILE A 145 -3.79 25.90 -2.81
CA ILE A 145 -5.24 25.76 -2.61
C ILE A 145 -5.55 26.03 -1.12
N PRO A 146 -6.32 27.08 -0.77
CA PRO A 146 -6.52 27.48 0.62
C PRO A 146 -7.18 26.42 1.52
N SER A 147 -8.00 25.54 0.94
CA SER A 147 -8.67 24.45 1.67
C SER A 147 -7.87 23.16 1.75
N ALA A 148 -6.66 23.12 1.17
CA ALA A 148 -5.77 21.99 1.30
C ALA A 148 -4.96 22.08 2.61
N HIS A 149 -4.71 20.92 3.23
CA HIS A 149 -3.99 20.81 4.48
C HIS A 149 -2.88 19.74 4.40
N LEU A 150 -1.70 20.07 4.90
CA LEU A 150 -0.59 19.14 5.07
C LEU A 150 -0.43 18.75 6.54
N VAL A 151 -0.37 17.45 6.84
CA VAL A 151 -0.05 16.91 8.16
C VAL A 151 1.28 16.17 8.09
N ILE A 152 2.25 16.61 8.89
CA ILE A 152 3.59 16.05 8.91
C ILE A 152 3.81 15.34 10.24
N ILE A 153 4.09 14.04 10.17
CA ILE A 153 4.38 13.19 11.32
C ILE A 153 5.79 12.62 11.14
N SER A 154 6.68 12.89 12.09
CA SER A 154 8.04 12.37 12.05
C SER A 154 8.57 12.08 13.45
N ARG A 155 9.44 11.08 13.56
CA ARG A 155 10.14 10.77 14.82
C ARG A 155 11.13 11.87 15.22
N GLY A 156 11.64 12.62 14.25
CA GLY A 156 12.59 13.72 14.48
C GLY A 156 12.98 14.42 13.19
N ASP A 157 13.74 15.51 13.32
CA ASP A 157 14.27 16.28 12.18
C ASP A 157 15.78 16.50 12.32
N ARG A 158 16.55 15.41 12.29
CA ARG A 158 18.01 15.46 12.52
C ARG A 158 18.76 16.31 11.49
N LEU A 159 18.25 16.36 10.25
CA LEU A 159 18.86 17.09 9.15
C LEU A 159 18.28 18.50 8.97
N GLY A 160 17.33 18.91 9.82
CA GLY A 160 16.65 20.21 9.71
C GLY A 160 15.81 20.39 8.45
N ARG A 161 15.55 19.32 7.69
CA ARG A 161 14.86 19.40 6.40
C ARG A 161 13.37 19.65 6.58
N ILE A 162 12.76 19.02 7.58
CA ILE A 162 11.32 19.18 7.84
C ILE A 162 11.03 20.62 8.26
N MET A 163 11.80 21.13 9.23
CA MET A 163 11.68 22.52 9.68
C MET A 163 12.05 23.49 8.56
N GLY A 164 13.12 23.22 7.79
CA GLY A 164 13.48 24.03 6.64
C GLY A 164 12.37 24.14 5.60
N THR A 165 11.70 23.03 5.27
CA THR A 165 10.54 23.03 4.38
C THR A 165 9.34 23.75 4.99
N TYR A 166 9.06 23.55 6.29
CA TYR A 166 7.97 24.22 7.00
C TYR A 166 8.09 25.76 6.93
N GLU A 167 9.30 26.30 7.17
CA GLU A 167 9.57 27.73 7.06
C GLU A 167 9.53 28.21 5.60
N LYS A 168 10.12 27.46 4.66
CA LYS A 168 10.09 27.77 3.22
C LYS A 168 8.65 27.92 2.69
N LEU A 169 7.74 27.05 3.13
CA LEU A 169 6.35 27.05 2.68
C LEU A 169 5.56 28.27 3.17
N GLY A 170 5.88 28.81 4.35
CA GLY A 170 5.26 30.01 4.94
C GLY A 170 3.75 29.91 5.18
N ARG A 171 3.17 28.71 5.12
CA ARG A 171 1.71 28.44 5.21
C ARG A 171 1.34 27.72 6.50
N HIS A 172 1.78 28.28 7.62
CA HIS A 172 1.66 27.64 8.93
C HIS A 172 0.21 27.23 9.28
N ALA A 173 -0.79 28.02 8.87
CA ALA A 173 -2.21 27.70 9.10
C ALA A 173 -2.69 26.44 8.34
N GLN A 174 -2.01 26.06 7.25
CA GLN A 174 -2.32 24.88 6.44
C GLN A 174 -1.41 23.69 6.76
N ILE A 175 -0.55 23.78 7.79
CA ILE A 175 0.42 22.74 8.12
C ILE A 175 0.30 22.35 9.59
N THR A 176 0.00 21.07 9.84
CA THR A 176 0.06 20.47 11.18
C THR A 176 1.37 19.71 11.32
N LEU A 177 2.16 20.06 12.33
CA LEU A 177 3.48 19.48 12.56
C LEU A 177 3.48 18.64 13.85
N LEU A 178 3.71 17.34 13.72
CA LEU A 178 3.78 16.37 14.81
C LEU A 178 5.16 15.70 14.79
N ILE A 179 6.14 16.33 15.44
CA ILE A 179 7.51 15.79 15.53
C ILE A 179 7.78 15.25 16.93
N GLY A 180 8.37 14.06 17.01
CA GLY A 180 8.92 13.50 18.23
C GLY A 180 8.69 12.00 18.35
N ASN A 181 9.29 11.38 19.36
CA ASN A 181 9.18 9.94 19.58
C ASN A 181 7.75 9.48 19.85
N HIS A 182 6.92 10.33 20.47
CA HIS A 182 5.54 10.01 20.80
C HIS A 182 4.66 9.87 19.55
N PHE A 183 4.62 10.91 18.71
CA PHE A 183 3.83 10.91 17.49
C PHE A 183 4.47 10.12 16.34
N GLY A 184 5.80 10.04 16.31
CA GLY A 184 6.55 9.27 15.30
C GLY A 184 6.70 7.79 15.62
N ASN A 185 6.09 7.29 16.69
CA ASN A 185 5.95 5.86 16.94
C ASN A 185 4.60 5.38 16.36
N LEU A 186 4.66 4.43 15.44
CA LEU A 186 3.47 3.95 14.73
C LEU A 186 2.48 3.23 15.66
N GLU A 187 2.98 2.47 16.63
CA GLU A 187 2.15 1.75 17.60
C GLU A 187 1.37 2.73 18.47
N THR A 188 2.06 3.73 19.03
CA THR A 188 1.44 4.81 19.82
C THR A 188 0.43 5.59 18.99
N LEU A 189 0.79 5.96 17.75
CA LEU A 189 -0.10 6.69 16.85
C LEU A 189 -1.39 5.90 16.57
N VAL A 190 -1.26 4.61 16.24
CA VAL A 190 -2.40 3.75 15.91
C VAL A 190 -3.28 3.50 17.13
N LYS A 191 -2.67 3.24 18.29
CA LYS A 191 -3.39 2.87 19.51
C LYS A 191 -4.14 4.03 20.15
N ASP A 192 -3.50 5.21 20.20
CA ASP A 192 -3.96 6.31 21.04
C ASP A 192 -4.61 7.46 20.25
N TYR A 193 -4.34 7.58 18.94
CA TYR A 193 -4.77 8.73 18.14
C TYR A 193 -5.65 8.38 16.93
N LEU A 194 -5.44 7.23 16.28
CA LEU A 194 -6.26 6.88 15.13
C LEU A 194 -7.68 6.46 15.56
N PRO A 195 -8.71 6.86 14.80
CA PRO A 195 -10.07 6.45 15.09
C PRO A 195 -10.18 4.93 14.95
N LYS A 196 -11.02 4.32 15.79
CA LYS A 196 -11.34 2.90 15.65
C LYS A 196 -11.95 2.68 14.26
N PRO A 197 -11.49 1.65 13.52
CA PRO A 197 -12.04 1.38 12.19
C PRO A 197 -13.54 1.08 12.31
N ALA A 198 -14.34 1.67 11.41
CA ALA A 198 -15.78 1.40 11.37
C ALA A 198 -16.09 -0.08 11.10
N ILE A 199 -15.17 -0.79 10.42
CA ILE A 199 -15.27 -2.22 10.13
C ILE A 199 -13.92 -2.89 10.43
N ASP A 200 -13.86 -3.66 11.51
CA ASP A 200 -12.67 -4.44 11.86
C ASP A 200 -12.71 -5.86 11.27
N ARG A 201 -12.54 -5.94 9.94
CA ARG A 201 -12.53 -7.22 9.20
C ARG A 201 -11.44 -8.17 9.70
N THR A 202 -10.32 -7.63 10.17
CA THR A 202 -9.17 -8.38 10.69
C THR A 202 -9.54 -9.14 11.95
N THR A 203 -10.15 -8.48 12.93
CA THR A 203 -10.58 -9.13 14.16
C THR A 203 -11.69 -10.15 13.90
N PHE A 204 -12.64 -9.86 13.01
CA PHE A 204 -13.65 -10.84 12.60
C PHE A 204 -13.01 -12.09 11.98
N ARG A 205 -12.08 -11.91 11.04
CA ARG A 205 -11.40 -13.02 10.37
C ARG A 205 -10.50 -13.80 11.32
N MET A 206 -9.85 -13.12 12.27
CA MET A 206 -9.08 -13.78 13.33
C MET A 206 -9.99 -14.65 14.20
N ALA A 207 -11.13 -14.12 14.66
CA ALA A 207 -12.09 -14.88 15.46
C ALA A 207 -12.63 -16.12 14.69
N GLU A 208 -12.90 -15.98 13.39
CA GLU A 208 -13.32 -17.07 12.53
C GLU A 208 -12.22 -18.14 12.37
N LEU A 209 -10.98 -17.73 12.08
CA LEU A 209 -9.84 -18.65 11.97
C LEU A 209 -9.58 -19.42 13.26
N LEU A 210 -9.68 -18.71 14.38
CA LEU A 210 -9.52 -19.27 15.72
C LEU A 210 -10.66 -20.27 16.04
N LYS A 211 -11.92 -19.91 15.77
CA LYS A 211 -13.07 -20.81 15.90
C LYS A 211 -12.89 -22.09 15.07
N ASN A 212 -12.43 -21.95 13.83
CA ASN A 212 -12.17 -23.10 12.95
C ASN A 212 -11.07 -24.00 13.51
N ARG A 213 -9.98 -23.42 14.07
CA ARG A 213 -8.92 -24.21 14.73
C ARG A 213 -9.42 -24.96 15.96
N TRP A 214 -10.23 -24.33 16.82
CA TRP A 214 -10.76 -24.98 18.02
C TRP A 214 -11.75 -26.11 17.70
N HIS A 215 -12.58 -25.97 16.66
CA HIS A 215 -13.44 -27.05 16.21
C HIS A 215 -12.65 -28.25 15.67
N THR A 216 -11.49 -28.02 15.04
CA THR A 216 -10.62 -29.12 14.58
C THR A 216 -9.96 -29.85 15.76
N SER A 217 -9.56 -29.14 16.81
CA SER A 217 -8.94 -29.75 18.00
C SER A 217 -9.92 -30.63 18.80
N GLN A 218 -11.19 -30.23 18.92
CA GLN A 218 -12.20 -31.06 19.61
C GLN A 218 -12.50 -32.37 18.88
N HIS A 219 -12.32 -32.42 17.55
CA HIS A 219 -12.54 -33.63 16.76
C HIS A 219 -11.36 -34.63 16.80
N GLU A 220 -10.17 -34.21 17.26
CA GLU A 220 -9.02 -35.12 17.45
C GLU A 220 -9.05 -35.81 18.82
N ASP A 221 -9.55 -35.14 19.86
CA ASP A 221 -9.68 -35.71 21.21
C ASP A 221 -10.83 -36.74 21.34
N ASP A 222 -11.77 -36.77 20.39
CA ASP A 222 -12.92 -37.69 20.36
C ASP A 222 -12.66 -38.98 19.53
N ARG A 223 -11.42 -39.26 19.11
CA ARG A 223 -11.12 -40.56 18.48
C ARG A 223 -11.01 -41.64 19.56
N PRO A 224 -11.89 -42.66 19.60
CA PRO A 224 -11.77 -43.75 20.56
C PRO A 224 -10.46 -44.50 20.31
N ASN A 225 -9.71 -44.73 21.39
CA ASN A 225 -8.47 -45.49 21.42
C ASN A 225 -8.74 -46.93 20.95
N ALA A 226 -8.49 -47.21 19.67
CA ALA A 226 -8.61 -48.56 19.11
C ALA A 226 -7.38 -49.40 19.53
N SER A 227 -7.36 -49.82 20.78
CA SER A 227 -6.39 -50.79 21.29
C SER A 227 -7.00 -51.63 22.42
N GLN A 228 -7.95 -52.51 22.07
CA GLN A 228 -8.30 -53.75 22.78
C GLN A 228 -9.49 -54.44 22.11
N ALA A 229 -9.25 -55.21 21.05
CA ALA A 229 -10.16 -56.26 20.58
C ALA A 229 -9.46 -57.12 19.52
N ASP A 230 -8.50 -57.94 19.93
CA ASP A 230 -8.07 -59.10 19.15
C ASP A 230 -7.55 -60.17 20.10
N GLU A 231 -8.49 -60.82 20.79
CA GLU A 231 -8.27 -62.17 21.30
C GLU A 231 -9.63 -62.82 21.57
N LYS A 232 -10.22 -63.38 20.51
CA LYS A 232 -10.98 -64.64 20.56
C LYS A 232 -11.52 -65.01 19.18
N VAL A 233 -11.32 -66.29 18.86
CA VAL A 233 -12.00 -67.16 17.87
C VAL A 233 -11.29 -67.40 16.54
N ALA A 234 -10.44 -68.44 16.52
CA ALA A 234 -10.56 -69.67 15.69
C ALA A 234 -9.36 -70.58 16.08
N GLY A 235 -9.45 -71.86 16.47
CA GLY A 235 -10.48 -72.86 16.32
C GLY A 235 -9.97 -74.05 15.48
N VAL A 236 -8.98 -74.82 15.97
CA VAL A 236 -8.76 -76.28 15.75
C VAL A 236 -8.06 -76.84 16.98
#